data_AF-A0A2V7P9F1-F1
#
_entry.id   AF-A0A2V7P9F1-F1
#
_cell.length_a   1.000
_cell.length_b   1.000
_cell.length_c   1.000
_cell.angle_alpha   90.00
_cell.angle_beta   90.00
_cell.angle_gamma   90.00
#
_symmetry.space_group_name_H-M   'P 1'
#
loop_
_entity.id
_entity.type
_entity.pdbx_description
1 polymer ?
#
loop_
_entity_poly.entity_id
_entity_poly.type
_entity_poly.pdbx_seq_one_letter_code
_entity_poly.pdbx_strand_id
1 'polypeptide(L)'
;MGSFRWARLQADVNCALRRGAWYRVTHLTGLDAIVDVNRQPQSVPSYLLQIVSTPPRHWTIVPRPSGAARRAASLGARYVVCPSCRERTPLPMRGQPRELGCARCRGVFEIAWNERYLAP
;
A
#
# COMPACT_ATOMS: atom_id res chain seq x y z
N MET A 1 -10.71 24.27 5.79
CA MET A 1 -10.95 22.81 5.77
C MET A 1 -9.60 22.15 5.55
N GLY A 2 -9.07 21.39 6.51
CA GLY A 2 -7.77 20.75 6.35
C GLY A 2 -7.80 19.76 5.19
N SER A 3 -6.93 19.93 4.20
CA SER A 3 -6.81 18.99 3.10
C SER A 3 -6.36 17.64 3.66
N PHE A 4 -7.24 16.64 3.62
CA PHE A 4 -6.87 15.27 3.95
C PHE A 4 -5.81 14.84 2.94
N ARG A 5 -4.66 14.40 3.44
CA ARG A 5 -3.54 13.90 2.64
C ARG A 5 -3.29 12.45 2.98
N TRP A 6 -2.84 11.70 1.98
CA TRP A 6 -2.58 10.29 2.07
C TRP A 6 -1.21 9.99 1.50
N ALA A 7 -0.50 9.08 2.15
CA ALA A 7 0.84 8.68 1.79
C ALA A 7 0.92 7.20 1.47
N ARG A 8 1.65 6.83 0.43
CA ARG A 8 2.03 5.45 0.12
C ARG A 8 3.52 5.40 -0.16
N LEU A 9 4.19 4.38 0.37
CA LEU A 9 5.63 4.20 0.17
C LEU A 9 5.97 4.02 -1.32
N GLN A 10 7.00 4.70 -1.81
CA GLN A 10 7.50 4.60 -3.20
C GLN A 10 8.90 3.99 -3.31
N ALA A 11 9.43 3.44 -2.22
CA ALA A 11 10.72 2.77 -2.21
C ALA A 11 10.62 1.37 -1.59
N ASP A 12 11.53 0.47 -1.99
CA ASP A 12 11.67 -0.86 -1.38
C ASP A 12 12.49 -0.79 -0.08
N VAL A 13 11.98 -0.06 0.91
CA VAL A 13 12.63 0.11 2.22
C VAL A 13 11.80 -0.53 3.32
N ASN A 14 12.47 -1.11 4.32
CA ASN A 14 11.81 -1.62 5.51
C ASN A 14 11.64 -0.47 6.51
N CYS A 15 10.47 0.16 6.48
CA CYS A 15 10.03 1.12 7.49
C CYS A 15 8.71 0.65 8.12
N ALA A 16 8.11 1.48 8.98
CA ALA A 16 6.83 1.18 9.63
C ALA A 16 5.64 1.00 8.67
N LEU A 17 5.81 1.30 7.37
CA LEU A 17 4.75 1.23 6.36
C LEU A 17 4.74 -0.10 5.61
N ARG A 18 3.52 -0.58 5.34
CA ARG A 18 3.30 -1.68 4.41
C ARG A 18 3.38 -1.11 2.99
N ARG A 19 4.23 -1.69 2.16
CA ARG A 19 4.25 -1.46 0.71
C ARG A 19 2.84 -1.62 0.14
N GLY A 20 2.47 -0.76 -0.82
CA GLY A 20 1.17 -0.76 -1.49
C GLY A 20 0.00 -0.16 -0.71
N ALA A 21 0.15 0.11 0.60
CA ALA A 21 -0.91 0.67 1.42
C ALA A 21 -0.88 2.21 1.45
N TRP A 22 -2.07 2.82 1.48
CA TRP A 22 -2.26 4.23 1.75
C TRP A 22 -2.48 4.49 3.25
N TYR A 23 -1.83 5.53 3.77
CA TYR A 23 -1.87 5.95 5.17
C TYR A 23 -2.28 7.41 5.25
N ARG A 24 -3.08 7.77 6.25
CA ARG A 24 -3.46 9.16 6.47
C ARG A 24 -2.23 9.95 6.94
N VAL A 25 -1.94 11.07 6.28
CA VAL A 25 -0.95 12.05 6.72
C VAL A 25 -1.62 12.98 7.72
N THR A 26 -1.09 13.05 8.94
CA THR A 26 -1.56 13.96 9.99
C THR A 26 -0.77 15.26 9.99
N HIS A 27 0.52 15.21 9.65
CA HIS A 27 1.38 16.37 9.53
C HIS A 27 2.39 16.18 8.40
N LEU A 28 2.77 17.27 7.73
CA LEU A 28 3.81 17.25 6.71
C LEU A 28 4.79 18.39 7.02
N THR A 29 6.02 18.03 7.33
CA THR A 29 7.16 18.92 7.30
C THR A 29 7.84 18.78 5.93
N GLY A 30 8.66 19.76 5.53
CA GLY A 30 9.36 19.69 4.24
C GLY A 30 10.22 18.42 4.07
N LEU A 31 10.70 17.84 5.16
CA LEU A 31 11.58 16.66 5.17
C LEU A 31 10.85 15.36 5.54
N ASP A 32 9.85 15.43 6.43
CA ASP A 32 9.16 14.27 6.99
C ASP A 32 7.63 14.40 6.89
N ALA A 33 6.95 13.28 6.71
CA ALA A 33 5.52 13.15 6.88
C ALA A 33 5.23 12.34 8.15
N ILE A 34 4.33 12.85 8.98
CA ILE A 34 3.75 12.08 10.08
C ILE A 34 2.53 11.35 9.53
N VAL A 35 2.58 10.03 9.53
CA VAL A 35 1.54 9.14 9.02
C VAL A 35 0.92 8.32 10.15
N ASP A 36 -0.40 8.15 10.11
CA ASP A 36 -1.12 7.32 11.06
C ASP A 36 -1.05 5.84 10.67
N VAL A 37 -0.28 5.07 11.43
CA VAL A 37 -0.16 3.62 11.31
C VAL A 37 -0.86 2.96 12.50
N ASN A 38 -2.13 2.58 12.31
CA ASN A 38 -2.92 1.90 13.36
C ASN A 38 -3.07 2.72 14.65
N ARG A 39 -3.36 4.02 14.53
CA ARG A 39 -3.45 5.01 15.61
C ARG A 39 -2.11 5.34 16.27
N GLN A 40 -1.00 4.95 15.63
CA GLN A 40 0.34 5.35 16.07
C GLN A 40 0.94 6.29 15.01
N PRO A 41 1.32 7.52 15.39
CA PRO A 41 2.02 8.43 14.48
C PRO A 41 3.41 7.87 14.19
N GLN A 42 3.78 7.84 12.91
CA GLN A 42 5.11 7.44 12.46
C GLN A 42 5.71 8.55 11.61
N SER A 43 6.93 8.97 11.93
CA SER A 43 7.68 9.89 11.07
C SER A 43 8.33 9.11 9.95
N VAL A 44 8.09 9.51 8.70
CA VAL A 44 8.68 8.90 7.52
C VAL A 44 9.16 10.00 6.59
N PRO A 45 10.41 9.93 6.09
CA PRO A 45 10.91 10.93 5.16
C PRO A 45 10.00 11.12 3.95
N SER A 46 9.61 12.36 3.68
CA SER A 46 8.64 12.73 2.64
C SER A 46 9.09 12.27 1.25
N TYR A 47 10.40 12.24 0.98
CA TYR A 47 10.96 11.80 -0.30
C TYR A 47 10.74 10.29 -0.58
N LEU A 48 10.39 9.50 0.44
CA LEU A 48 10.06 8.08 0.28
C LEU A 48 8.57 7.86 -0.03
N LEU A 49 7.75 8.92 -0.04
CA LEU A 49 6.29 8.82 -0.05
C LEU A 49 5.68 9.46 -1.31
N GLN A 50 4.75 8.75 -1.92
CA GLN A 50 3.73 9.35 -2.77
C GLN A 50 2.70 10.03 -1.88
N ILE A 51 2.52 11.34 -2.00
CA ILE A 51 1.50 12.08 -1.24
C ILE A 51 0.40 12.57 -2.18
N VAL A 52 -0.85 12.24 -1.88
CA VAL A 52 -2.03 12.62 -2.66
C VAL A 52 -3.15 13.14 -1.75
N SER A 53 -4.09 13.90 -2.31
CA SER A 53 -5.30 14.35 -1.58
C SER A 53 -6.35 13.24 -1.46
N THR A 54 -6.53 12.46 -2.51
CA THR A 54 -7.48 11.35 -2.57
C THR A 54 -6.75 10.10 -3.08
N PRO A 55 -6.58 9.06 -2.25
CA PRO A 55 -5.92 7.84 -2.69
C PRO A 55 -6.86 7.07 -3.62
N PRO A 56 -6.32 6.44 -4.67
CA PRO A 56 -7.14 5.62 -5.55
C PRO A 56 -7.65 4.38 -4.79
N ARG A 57 -8.90 3.98 -5.05
CA ARG A 57 -9.58 2.88 -4.33
C ARG A 57 -9.53 1.57 -5.10
N HIS A 58 -8.33 1.13 -5.40
CA HIS A 58 -8.02 -0.10 -6.12
C HIS A 58 -6.91 -0.87 -5.40
N TRP A 59 -6.89 -2.19 -5.54
CA TRP A 59 -5.85 -3.04 -5.00
C TRP A 59 -4.52 -2.73 -5.66
N THR A 60 -3.53 -2.34 -4.86
CA THR A 60 -2.16 -2.19 -5.36
C THR A 60 -1.50 -3.56 -5.47
N ILE A 61 -0.96 -3.88 -6.64
CA ILE A 61 -0.12 -5.07 -6.84
C ILE A 61 1.29 -4.75 -6.35
N VAL A 62 1.80 -5.55 -5.43
CA VAL A 62 3.11 -5.36 -4.81
C VAL A 62 4.03 -6.52 -5.21
N PRO A 63 5.19 -6.24 -5.82
CA PRO A 63 6.21 -7.26 -6.03
C PRO A 63 6.81 -7.70 -4.70
N ARG A 64 7.20 -8.97 -4.62
CA ARG A 64 7.91 -9.47 -3.44
C ARG A 64 9.29 -8.77 -3.35
N PRO A 65 9.61 -8.13 -2.21
CA PRO A 65 10.93 -7.53 -1.99
C PRO A 65 12.05 -8.57 -2.07
N SER A 66 13.20 -8.18 -2.63
CA SER A 66 14.43 -8.99 -2.55
C SER A 66 14.84 -9.13 -1.07
N GLY A 67 14.91 -10.36 -0.57
CA GLY A 67 15.24 -10.63 0.84
C GLY A 67 14.04 -10.66 1.80
N ALA A 68 12.80 -10.64 1.30
CA ALA A 68 11.61 -10.79 2.16
C ALA A 68 11.65 -12.11 2.95
N ALA A 69 11.46 -12.00 4.27
CA ALA A 69 11.45 -13.13 5.20
C ALA A 69 10.57 -14.29 4.70
N ARG A 70 10.95 -15.53 5.05
CA ARG A 70 10.27 -16.78 4.65
C ARG A 70 8.74 -16.72 4.85
N ARG A 71 8.25 -15.96 5.84
CA ARG A 71 6.82 -15.69 6.10
C ARG A 71 6.03 -15.06 4.95
N ALA A 72 6.67 -14.36 4.01
CA ALA A 72 5.98 -13.86 2.82
C ALA A 72 5.76 -14.95 1.75
N ALA A 73 6.31 -16.18 1.92
CA ALA A 73 6.27 -17.22 0.88
C ALA A 73 4.85 -17.61 0.44
N SER A 74 3.89 -17.62 1.37
CA SER A 74 2.48 -17.95 1.09
C SER A 74 1.77 -16.93 0.20
N LEU A 75 2.31 -15.72 0.05
CA LEU A 75 1.75 -14.67 -0.81
C LEU A 75 2.19 -14.79 -2.28
N GLY A 76 3.19 -15.62 -2.57
CA GLY A 76 3.77 -15.75 -3.91
C GLY A 76 4.75 -14.63 -4.28
N ALA A 77 5.06 -14.55 -5.58
CA ALA A 77 6.01 -13.56 -6.14
C ALA A 77 5.42 -12.14 -6.22
N ARG A 78 4.10 -12.03 -6.30
CA ARG A 78 3.34 -10.78 -6.26
C ARG A 78 2.09 -10.99 -5.42
N TYR A 79 1.69 -9.96 -4.69
CA TYR A 79 0.48 -9.98 -3.89
C TYR A 79 -0.24 -8.65 -4.00
N VAL A 80 -1.47 -8.58 -3.49
CA VAL A 80 -2.27 -7.35 -3.52
C VAL A 80 -2.51 -6.82 -2.12
N VAL A 81 -2.64 -5.49 -2.03
CA VAL A 81 -2.92 -4.79 -0.76
C VAL A 81 -4.25 -4.05 -0.87
N CYS A 82 -5.13 -4.32 0.09
CA CYS A 82 -6.47 -3.73 0.10
C CYS A 82 -6.40 -2.21 0.30
N PRO A 83 -7.05 -1.40 -0.56
CA PRO A 83 -7.00 0.06 -0.46
C PRO A 83 -7.70 0.59 0.80
N SER A 84 -8.62 -0.19 1.39
CA SER A 84 -9.39 0.22 2.56
C SER A 84 -8.74 -0.20 3.88
N CYS A 85 -8.45 -1.48 4.07
CA CYS A 85 -7.98 -2.01 5.36
C CYS A 85 -6.51 -2.42 5.38
N ARG A 86 -5.81 -2.35 4.23
CA ARG A 86 -4.38 -2.67 4.08
C ARG A 86 -4.05 -4.16 4.28
N GLU A 87 -5.05 -5.02 4.19
CA GLU A 87 -4.89 -6.47 4.22
C GLU A 87 -4.09 -6.95 3.01
N ARG A 88 -3.21 -7.93 3.23
CA ARG A 88 -2.42 -8.55 2.15
C ARG A 88 -3.12 -9.81 1.70
N THR A 89 -3.30 -9.96 0.39
CA THR A 89 -3.96 -11.13 -0.18
C THR A 89 -3.12 -11.66 -1.33
N PRO A 90 -2.97 -12.98 -1.49
CA PRO A 90 -2.32 -13.55 -2.66
C PRO A 90 -2.96 -13.01 -3.94
N LEU A 91 -2.13 -12.64 -4.92
CA LEU A 91 -2.63 -12.20 -6.22
C LEU A 91 -3.27 -13.40 -6.95
N PRO A 92 -4.53 -13.30 -7.41
CA PRO A 92 -5.15 -14.38 -8.18
C PRO A 92 -4.33 -14.68 -9.43
N MET A 93 -3.87 -15.92 -9.59
CA MET A 93 -3.01 -16.31 -10.73
C MET A 93 -3.79 -16.57 -12.03
N ARG A 94 -5.11 -16.80 -11.97
CA ARG A 94 -5.94 -17.14 -13.13
C ARG A 94 -6.83 -15.97 -13.55
N GLY A 95 -6.86 -15.68 -14.85
CA GLY A 95 -7.89 -14.84 -15.49
C GLY A 95 -7.77 -13.34 -15.28
N GLN A 96 -6.77 -12.83 -14.54
CA GLN A 96 -6.58 -11.40 -14.24
C GLN A 96 -7.91 -10.67 -13.93
N PRO A 97 -8.61 -11.07 -12.86
CA PRO A 97 -9.93 -10.52 -12.57
C PRO A 97 -9.87 -9.00 -12.43
N ARG A 98 -10.90 -8.31 -12.93
CA ARG A 98 -10.98 -6.84 -12.82
C ARG A 98 -11.12 -6.39 -11.37
N GLU A 99 -11.81 -7.16 -10.54
CA GLU A 99 -12.10 -6.84 -9.14
C GLU A 99 -11.77 -8.00 -8.20
N LEU A 100 -11.55 -7.68 -6.93
CA LEU A 100 -11.31 -8.64 -5.86
C LEU A 100 -11.97 -8.20 -4.56
N GLY A 101 -12.61 -9.15 -3.88
CA GLY A 101 -13.16 -8.97 -2.54
C GLY A 101 -12.09 -9.10 -1.46
N CYS A 102 -12.14 -8.23 -0.45
CA CYS A 102 -11.27 -8.30 0.72
C CYS A 102 -11.91 -9.17 1.81
N ALA A 103 -11.27 -10.27 2.20
CA ALA A 103 -11.76 -11.15 3.27
C ALA A 103 -11.89 -10.44 4.64
N ARG A 104 -11.12 -9.36 4.88
CA ARG A 104 -11.12 -8.64 6.15
C ARG A 104 -12.19 -7.55 6.24
N CYS A 105 -12.23 -6.63 5.28
CA CYS A 105 -13.18 -5.51 5.31
C CYS A 105 -14.43 -5.75 4.46
N ARG A 106 -14.51 -6.88 3.75
CA ARG A 106 -15.61 -7.29 2.85
C ARG A 106 -15.87 -6.35 1.67
N GLY A 107 -15.03 -5.33 1.48
CA GLY A 107 -15.12 -4.44 0.32
C GLY A 107 -14.65 -5.12 -0.95
N VAL A 108 -15.26 -4.77 -2.08
CA VAL A 108 -14.86 -5.20 -3.42
C VAL A 108 -14.25 -3.99 -4.13
N PHE A 109 -13.08 -4.17 -4.73
CA PHE A 109 -12.34 -3.11 -5.39
C PHE A 109 -11.68 -3.64 -6.67
N GLU A 110 -11.45 -2.74 -7.62
CA GLU A 110 -10.68 -3.05 -8.82
C GLU A 110 -9.22 -3.43 -8.49
N ILE A 111 -8.60 -4.25 -9.33
CA ILE A 111 -7.17 -4.57 -9.24
C ILE A 111 -6.37 -3.67 -10.19
N ALA A 112 -5.31 -3.05 -9.67
CA ALA A 112 -4.45 -2.14 -10.40
C ALA A 112 -3.48 -2.86 -11.37
N TRP A 113 -3.97 -3.66 -12.32
CA TRP A 113 -3.13 -4.41 -13.25
C TRP A 113 -2.18 -3.54 -14.09
N ASN A 114 -2.61 -2.31 -14.40
CA ASN A 114 -1.86 -1.35 -15.19
C ASN A 114 -0.88 -0.50 -14.36
N GLU A 115 -0.93 -0.61 -13.02
CA GLU A 115 -0.05 0.14 -12.14
C GLU A 115 1.31 -0.58 -12.00
N ARG A 116 2.40 0.11 -12.35
CA ARG A 116 3.77 -0.40 -12.19
C ARG A 116 4.35 -0.05 -10.82
N TYR A 117 3.65 -0.44 -9.75
CA TYR A 117 4.09 -0.14 -8.39
C TYR A 117 5.34 -0.94 -8.00
N LEU A 118 6.48 -0.25 -7.80
CA LEU A 118 7.79 -0.84 -7.45
C LEU A 118 8.24 -1.98 -8.38
N ALA A 119 7.71 -2.03 -9.61
CA ALA A 119 8.16 -3.00 -10.58
C ALA A 119 9.64 -2.72 -10.93
N PRO A 120 10.50 -3.74 -11.00
CA PRO A 120 11.87 -3.58 -11.47
C PRO A 120 11.92 -3.13 -12.93
#